data_AF-A0A2N9MG24-F1
#
_entry.id   AF-A0A2N9MG24-F1
#
_cell.length_a   1.000
_cell.length_b   1.000
_cell.length_c   1.000
_cell.angle_alpha   90.00
_cell.angle_beta   90.00
_cell.angle_gamma   90.00
#
_symmetry.space_group_name_H-M   'P 1'
#
loop_
_entity.id
_entity.type
_entity.pdbx_description
1 polymer ?
#
loop_
_entity_poly.entity_id
_entity_poly.type
_entity_poly.pdbx_seq_one_letter_code
_entity_poly.pdbx_strand_id
1 'polypeptide(L)' 'MREILDDPGIEVVVQSHESFLAGLALYERRPDKEYSLADCISMNVMRQKQIQGILTHDRHVSQEGFGRLLDRRI' A
#
# COMPACT_ATOMS: atom_id res chain seq x y z
N MET A 1 -4.30 12.95 -15.26
CA MET A 1 -3.25 12.37 -14.37
C MET A 1 -2.84 13.29 -13.24
N ARG A 2 -2.67 14.62 -13.44
CA ARG A 2 -2.45 15.54 -12.30
C ARG A 2 -3.74 15.96 -11.59
N GLU A 3 -4.89 15.85 -12.24
CA GLU A 3 -6.22 16.15 -11.67
C GLU A 3 -6.51 15.39 -10.37
N ILE A 4 -6.00 14.16 -10.22
CA ILE A 4 -6.08 13.38 -8.96
C ILE A 4 -5.43 14.10 -7.77
N LEU A 5 -4.43 14.95 -8.02
CA LEU A 5 -3.74 15.71 -6.98
C LEU A 5 -4.59 16.88 -6.46
N ASP A 6 -5.56 17.34 -7.26
CA ASP A 6 -6.40 18.51 -6.97
C ASP A 6 -7.84 18.12 -6.59
N ASP A 7 -8.19 16.83 -6.62
CA ASP A 7 -9.51 16.32 -6.27
C ASP A 7 -9.71 16.31 -4.74
N PRO A 8 -10.70 17.04 -4.18
CA PRO A 8 -10.92 17.11 -2.73
C PRO A 8 -11.40 15.79 -2.12
N GLY A 9 -11.88 14.84 -2.92
CA GLY A 9 -12.26 13.50 -2.49
C GLY A 9 -11.10 12.52 -2.44
N ILE A 10 -9.88 12.93 -2.83
CA ILE A 10 -8.72 12.05 -2.92
C ILE A 10 -7.60 12.58 -2.03
N GLU A 11 -7.15 11.75 -1.09
CA GLU A 11 -5.94 12.02 -0.33
C GLU A 11 -4.72 11.40 -1.04
N VAL A 12 -3.78 12.24 -1.46
CA VAL A 12 -2.50 11.79 -2.01
C VAL A 12 -1.43 11.86 -0.91
N VAL A 13 -0.98 10.69 -0.46
CA VAL A 13 0.06 10.59 0.57
C VAL A 13 1.42 10.84 -0.08
N VAL A 14 2.10 11.91 0.36
CA VAL A 14 3.42 12.29 -0.14
C VAL A 14 4.49 11.29 0.32
N GLN A 15 5.33 10.84 -0.60
CA GLN A 15 6.53 10.07 -0.28
C GLN A 15 7.56 10.98 0.38
N SER A 16 7.90 10.69 1.64
CA SER A 16 9.01 11.31 2.38
C SER A 16 10.21 10.36 2.49
N HIS A 17 11.39 10.89 2.84
CA HIS A 17 12.55 10.06 3.14
C HIS A 17 12.28 9.05 4.27
N GLU A 18 11.54 9.47 5.30
CA GLU A 18 11.12 8.59 6.39
C GLU A 18 10.21 7.45 5.90
N SER A 19 9.21 7.77 5.07
CA SER A 19 8.30 6.76 4.51
C SER A 19 9.05 5.75 3.62
N PHE A 20 10.09 6.22 2.92
CA PHE A 20 10.96 5.37 2.11
C PHE A 20 11.76 4.41 2.99
N LEU A 21 12.43 4.91 4.03
CA LEU A 21 13.22 4.08 4.94
C LEU A 21 12.34 3.07 5.69
N ALA A 22 11.15 3.47 6.12
CA ALA A 22 10.19 2.55 6.75
C ALA A 22 9.74 1.45 5.78
N GLY A 23 9.47 1.81 4.52
CA GLY A 23 9.15 0.85 3.46
C GLY A 23 10.31 -0.11 3.18
N LEU A 24 11.54 0.42 3.09
CA LEU A 24 12.75 -0.37 2.88
C LEU A 24 12.99 -1.37 4.02
N ALA A 25 12.80 -0.94 5.27
CA ALA A 25 12.93 -1.81 6.43
C ALA A 25 11.90 -2.96 6.43
N LEU A 26 10.70 -2.75 5.88
CA LEU A 26 9.72 -3.83 5.71
C LEU A 26 10.11 -4.76 4.55
N TYR A 27 10.55 -4.21 3.43
CA TYR A 27 11.02 -4.96 2.26
C TYR A 27 12.17 -5.92 2.63
N GLU A 28 13.18 -5.42 3.36
CA GLU A 28 14.32 -6.23 3.83
C GLU A 28 13.91 -7.37 4.79
N ARG A 29 12.79 -7.22 5.52
CA ARG A 29 12.25 -8.23 6.44
C ARG A 29 11.34 -9.26 5.77
N ARG A 30 11.12 -9.13 4.45
CA ARG A 30 10.23 -10.01 3.67
C ARG A 30 10.95 -10.62 2.46
N PRO A 31 12.17 -11.19 2.61
CA PRO A 31 12.85 -11.83 1.49
C PRO A 31 12.12 -13.08 0.98
N ASP A 32 11.22 -13.65 1.79
CA ASP A 32 10.35 -14.77 1.43
C ASP A 32 9.13 -14.34 0.59
N LYS A 33 8.94 -13.03 0.37
CA LYS A 33 7.82 -12.46 -0.37
C LYS A 33 8.31 -11.79 -1.64
N GLU A 34 7.51 -11.88 -2.69
CA GLU A 34 7.75 -11.21 -3.97
C GLU A 34 7.23 -9.75 -3.95
N TYR A 35 7.23 -9.11 -2.78
CA TYR A 35 6.78 -7.73 -2.66
C TYR A 35 7.74 -6.81 -3.40
N SER A 36 7.22 -5.73 -3.98
CA SER A 36 8.04 -4.58 -4.36
C SER A 36 8.25 -3.64 -3.17
N LEU A 37 9.21 -2.71 -3.30
CA LEU A 37 9.36 -1.64 -2.32
C LEU A 37 8.12 -0.74 -2.25
N ALA A 38 7.44 -0.50 -3.38
CA ALA A 38 6.21 0.28 -3.44
C ALA A 38 5.07 -0.38 -2.66
N ASP A 39 4.97 -1.71 -2.69
CA ASP A 39 4.00 -2.46 -1.88
C ASP A 39 4.26 -2.24 -0.40
N CYS A 40 5.52 -2.35 0.03
CA CYS A 40 5.92 -2.17 1.42
C CYS A 40 5.63 -0.74 1.93
N ILE A 41 5.93 0.28 1.11
CA ILE A 41 5.59 1.67 1.41
C ILE A 41 4.07 1.83 1.57
N SER A 42 3.30 1.28 0.63
CA SER A 42 1.84 1.36 0.63
C SER A 42 1.23 0.67 1.85
N MET A 43 1.71 -0.53 2.21
CA MET A 43 1.27 -1.27 3.39
C MET A 43 1.57 -0.53 4.69
N ASN A 44 2.71 0.15 4.79
CA ASN A 44 3.01 0.99 5.96
C ASN A 44 2.02 2.15 6.09
N VAL A 45 1.72 2.83 4.98
CA VAL A 45 0.69 3.90 4.95
C VAL A 45 -0.68 3.36 5.36
N MET A 46 -1.08 2.21 4.82
CA MET A 46 -2.35 1.56 5.16
C MET A 46 -2.45 1.23 6.65
N ARG A 47 -1.37 0.70 7.26
CA ARG A 47 -1.31 0.45 8.72
C ARG A 47 -1.43 1.73 9.53
N GLN A 48 -0.63 2.74 9.19
CA GLN A 48 -0.62 4.02 9.89
C GLN A 48 -1.98 4.71 9.86
N LYS A 49 -2.70 4.61 8.74
CA LYS A 49 -4.05 5.17 8.56
C LYS A 49 -5.19 4.23 8.97
N GLN A 50 -4.88 3.05 9.51
CA GLN A 50 -5.85 2.02 9.90
C GLN A 50 -6.81 1.62 8.76
N ILE A 51 -6.30 1.61 7.53
CA ILE A 51 -7.07 1.20 6.34
C ILE A 51 -6.98 -0.31 6.19
N GLN A 52 -8.13 -0.98 6.28
CA GLN A 52 -8.20 -2.44 6.17
C GLN A 52 -8.63 -2.94 4.79
N GLY A 53 -9.47 -2.19 4.08
CA GLY A 53 -10.00 -2.55 2.76
C GLY A 53 -9.21 -1.89 1.63
N ILE A 54 -8.53 -2.69 0.79
CA ILE A 54 -7.66 -2.20 -0.29
C ILE A 54 -8.25 -2.54 -1.65
N LEU A 55 -8.48 -1.52 -2.46
CA LEU A 55 -8.89 -1.66 -3.85
C LEU A 55 -7.65 -1.92 -4.73
N THR A 56 -7.27 -3.19 -4.88
CA THR A 56 -6.12 -3.59 -5.69
C THR A 56 -6.29 -4.98 -6.30
N HIS A 57 -5.68 -5.21 -7.47
CA HIS A 57 -5.52 -6.54 -8.04
C HIS A 57 -4.37 -7.33 -7.42
N ASP A 58 -3.49 -6.65 -6.68
CA ASP A 58 -2.38 -7.31 -6.01
C ASP A 58 -2.86 -8.16 -4.83
N ARG A 59 -2.42 -9.41 -4.80
CA ARG A 59 -2.69 -10.39 -3.75
C ARG A 59 -1.75 -10.25 -2.54
N HIS A 60 -0.62 -9.53 -2.69
CA HIS A 60 0.36 -9.34 -1.62
C HIS A 60 -0.23 -8.70 -0.37
N VAL A 61 -1.18 -7.76 -0.54
CA VAL A 61 -1.85 -7.11 0.59
C VAL A 61 -2.59 -8.11 1.50
N SER A 62 -3.14 -9.19 0.93
CA SER A 62 -3.83 -10.21 1.73
C SER A 62 -2.87 -11.03 2.59
N GLN A 63 -1.61 -11.19 2.17
CA GLN A 63 -0.59 -11.88 2.95
C GLN A 63 -0.16 -11.10 4.20
N GLU A 64 -0.28 -9.77 4.15
CA GLU A 64 -0.04 -8.89 5.30
C GLU A 64 -1.32 -8.61 6.14
N GLY A 65 -2.41 -9.33 5.87
CA GLY A 65 -3.64 -9.29 6.66
C GLY A 65 -4.67 -8.25 6.22
N PHE A 66 -4.49 -7.59 5.07
CA PHE A 66 -5.46 -6.63 4.53
C PHE A 66 -6.59 -7.32 3.74
N GLY A 67 -7.78 -6.74 3.79
CA GLY A 67 -8.93 -7.16 2.99
C GLY A 67 -8.85 -6.59 1.57
N ARG A 68 -8.73 -7.46 0.57
CA ARG A 68 -8.72 -7.03 -0.84
C ARG A 68 -10.15 -6.86 -1.33
N LEU A 69 -10.51 -5.68 -1.82
CA LEU A 69 -11.88 -5.33 -2.20
C LEU A 69 -12.25 -5.74 -3.63
N LEU A 70 -11.27 -5.87 -4.53
CA LEU A 70 -11.50 -6.34 -5.90
C LEU A 70 -11.65 -7.86 -5.95
N ASP A 71 -12.66 -8.45 -5.31
CA ASP A 71 -12.87 -9.89 -5.40
C ASP A 71 -13.49 -10.28 -6.75
N ARG A 72 -12.93 -11.28 -7.43
CA ARG A 72 -13.53 -11.84 -8.66
C ARG A 72 -14.67 -12.77 -8.22
N ARG A 73 -15.81 -12.22 -7.82
CA ARG A 73 -17.07 -12.97 -7.79
C ARG A 73 -17.93 -12.50 -8.94
N ILE A 74 -17.86 -13.25 -10.04
CA ILE A 74 -18.99 -13.46 -10.95
C ILE A 74 -19.45 -14.88 -10.66
#